data_AF-A0A8T3AGH7-F1
#
_entry.id   AF-A0A8T3AGH7-F1
#
_cell.length_a   1.000
_cell.length_b   1.000
_cell.length_c   1.000
_cell.angle_alpha   90.00
_cell.angle_beta   90.00
_cell.angle_gamma   90.00
#
_symmetry.space_group_name_H-M   'P 1'
#
loop_
_entity.id
_entity.type
_entity.pdbx_description
1 polymer ?
#
loop_
_entity_poly.entity_id
_entity_poly.type
_entity_poly.pdbx_seq_one_letter_code
_entity_poly.pdbx_strand_id
1 'polypeptide(L)'
;MESSHVVSEREKATTSSPIAVVCSFWKDFDLEKEKSGLDEQGLRIAENQEISQKNRRKLAENTRDFKKASSEEKLNLFNSLLKGYQEEVDNLTKRAKFGENAFLNIYQKLYEAPDPYAVLASVAEQEQKLSELESENRKMKLELEEYRTEATHLKNQQATIRRLEERNRQLEQQMEEKVREIVEIRQRSLAEENQRTLEVLKEREQLLQEQLRQAKESVMNMQKIHEFAQSQLFELRAQSEEERAAKQAELNLLMDEVERAQTRLQSIEREKGVLRSQLQSVNEESVSKQSDSLDSSNALEISLNAKEKMISDLNVELHKMETAFSNEREQHMSEIRKLNALLNEKVKISEKSSLLDVSESKIAELTMKVNEQQKLISILEDDILKGYNSSDRKGSLLNDWDMNDIGTEASEGTDLRHVSVDQDQSSMLKVICNQRDRFRTRLREAEEEVRLLKEKVSLLKDELEKTKADNVKLYGKIRYVQDYSQENLVSRGPKKYAEDIESGFGSDVESKYKKMYEDDINPFAAFSKKERDQRYRELGIRDKITLTSGRFLLGNKYARTFIFFYSIGLHLLVFACLYRMSALSYISTAQDESFLQLGNQTNLPHTSK
;
A
#
# COMPACT_ATOMS: atom_id res chain seq x y z
N MET A 1 -31.51 3.78 -41.14
CA MET A 1 -31.25 5.24 -41.12
C MET A 1 -30.94 5.62 -42.54
N GLU A 2 -31.93 6.08 -43.29
CA GLU A 2 -31.90 6.09 -44.76
C GLU A 2 -32.70 7.32 -45.23
N SER A 3 -32.12 8.51 -45.02
CA SER A 3 -32.85 9.79 -45.16
C SER A 3 -31.94 11.00 -45.44
N SER A 4 -30.68 10.79 -45.87
CA SER A 4 -29.69 11.85 -46.10
C SER A 4 -29.34 12.09 -47.57
N HIS A 5 -29.85 11.28 -48.51
CA HIS A 5 -29.39 11.29 -49.90
C HIS A 5 -30.14 12.21 -50.87
N VAL A 6 -31.23 12.85 -50.46
CA VAL A 6 -32.20 13.50 -51.39
C VAL A 6 -31.99 15.02 -51.54
N VAL A 7 -31.10 15.65 -50.76
CA VAL A 7 -30.93 17.12 -50.75
C VAL A 7 -29.93 17.63 -51.80
N SER A 8 -29.04 16.77 -52.33
CA SER A 8 -27.89 17.19 -53.15
C SER A 8 -28.19 17.43 -54.65
N GLU A 9 -29.28 16.90 -55.20
CA GLU A 9 -29.48 16.90 -56.66
C GLU A 9 -30.09 18.19 -57.25
N ARG A 10 -30.52 19.15 -56.42
CA ARG A 10 -31.29 20.33 -56.88
C ARG A 10 -30.47 21.56 -57.27
N GLU A 11 -29.14 21.53 -57.14
CA GLU A 11 -28.23 22.62 -57.54
C GLU A 11 -27.52 22.40 -58.89
N LYS A 12 -27.88 21.34 -59.65
CA LYS A 12 -27.36 21.11 -61.02
C LYS A 12 -28.03 21.99 -62.07
N ALA A 13 -28.05 23.31 -61.85
CA ALA A 13 -28.61 24.30 -62.77
C ALA A 13 -27.54 25.27 -63.31
N THR A 14 -26.92 24.88 -64.43
CA THR A 14 -26.40 25.83 -65.45
C THR A 14 -25.48 26.97 -64.98
N THR A 15 -24.52 26.69 -64.08
CA THR A 15 -23.25 27.42 -64.02
C THR A 15 -22.11 26.43 -64.18
N SER A 16 -21.37 26.51 -65.28
CA SER A 16 -20.09 25.83 -65.42
C SER A 16 -19.16 26.32 -64.31
N SER A 17 -18.56 25.41 -63.53
CA SER A 17 -17.60 25.76 -62.48
C SER A 17 -16.57 26.75 -63.02
N PRO A 18 -16.16 27.79 -62.26
CA PRO A 18 -15.12 28.73 -62.69
C PRO A 18 -13.85 28.03 -63.20
N ILE A 19 -13.49 26.90 -62.57
CA ILE A 19 -12.39 26.02 -62.99
C ILE A 19 -12.63 25.49 -64.41
N ALA A 20 -13.82 24.97 -64.71
CA ALA A 20 -14.15 24.44 -66.03
C ALA A 20 -14.16 25.54 -67.11
N VAL A 21 -14.61 26.75 -66.79
CA VAL A 21 -14.58 27.90 -67.71
C VAL A 21 -13.13 28.27 -68.04
N VAL A 22 -12.30 28.51 -67.02
CA VAL A 22 -10.87 28.86 -67.19
C VAL A 22 -10.14 27.75 -67.96
N CYS A 23 -10.29 26.49 -67.56
CA CYS A 23 -9.64 25.36 -68.25
C CYS A 23 -10.11 25.20 -69.71
N SER A 24 -11.40 25.46 -70.02
CA SER A 24 -11.87 25.42 -71.41
C SER A 24 -11.26 26.53 -72.26
N PHE A 25 -11.25 27.78 -71.77
CA PHE A 25 -10.64 28.89 -72.49
C PHE A 25 -9.15 28.65 -72.73
N TRP A 26 -8.37 28.35 -71.70
CA TRP A 26 -6.91 28.22 -71.83
C TRP A 26 -6.49 27.01 -72.67
N LYS A 27 -7.35 25.99 -72.78
CA LYS A 27 -7.19 24.87 -73.71
C LYS A 27 -7.48 25.28 -75.15
N ASP A 28 -8.57 26.00 -75.39
CA ASP A 28 -8.98 26.41 -76.75
C ASP A 28 -8.15 27.58 -77.30
N PHE A 29 -7.60 28.41 -76.42
CA PHE A 29 -6.64 29.48 -76.72
C PHE A 29 -5.30 28.94 -77.25
N ASP A 30 -4.89 27.73 -76.83
CA ASP A 30 -3.67 27.05 -77.27
C ASP A 30 -2.43 27.98 -77.24
N LEU A 31 -2.03 28.36 -76.02
CA LEU A 31 -0.95 29.31 -75.77
C LEU A 31 0.35 28.96 -76.53
N GLU A 32 0.64 27.68 -76.76
CA GLU A 32 1.87 27.25 -77.44
C GLU A 32 1.82 27.55 -78.95
N LYS A 33 0.66 27.32 -79.57
CA LYS A 33 0.40 27.73 -80.97
C LYS A 33 0.38 29.25 -81.13
N GLU A 34 -0.21 29.98 -80.19
CA GLU A 34 -0.23 31.45 -80.23
C GLU A 34 1.18 32.05 -80.06
N LYS A 35 2.03 31.51 -79.16
CA LYS A 35 3.46 31.88 -79.09
C LYS A 35 4.16 31.74 -80.43
N SER A 36 4.02 30.58 -81.09
CA SER A 36 4.64 30.35 -82.40
C SER A 36 4.18 31.37 -83.46
N GLY A 37 2.90 31.76 -83.42
CA GLY A 37 2.37 32.84 -84.28
C GLY A 37 2.89 34.24 -83.94
N LEU A 38 3.18 34.51 -82.66
CA LEU A 38 3.81 35.77 -82.21
C LEU A 38 5.29 35.82 -82.60
N ASP A 39 6.02 34.71 -82.53
CA ASP A 39 7.42 34.63 -82.94
C ASP A 39 7.57 34.94 -84.45
N GLU A 40 6.70 34.38 -85.29
CA GLU A 40 6.68 34.69 -86.73
C GLU A 40 6.39 36.18 -86.99
N GLN A 41 5.45 36.77 -86.24
CA GLN A 41 5.15 38.21 -86.33
C GLN A 41 6.34 39.07 -85.87
N GLY A 42 7.02 38.68 -84.79
CA GLY A 42 8.23 39.35 -84.29
C GLY A 42 9.37 39.34 -85.30
N LEU A 43 9.62 38.20 -85.94
CA LEU A 43 10.59 38.07 -87.03
C LEU A 43 10.24 38.99 -88.21
N ARG A 44 8.97 39.05 -88.62
CA ARG A 44 8.50 39.96 -89.69
C ARG A 44 8.61 41.43 -89.29
N ILE A 45 8.43 41.80 -88.03
CA ILE A 45 8.67 43.18 -87.55
C ILE A 45 10.14 43.54 -87.70
N ALA A 46 11.05 42.66 -87.29
CA ALA A 46 12.50 42.87 -87.41
C ALA A 46 12.94 42.99 -88.88
N GLU A 47 12.45 42.12 -89.76
CA GLU A 47 12.73 42.17 -91.20
C GLU A 47 12.23 43.49 -91.82
N ASN A 48 10.99 43.91 -91.53
CA ASN A 48 10.44 45.18 -92.00
C ASN A 48 11.18 46.41 -91.45
N GLN A 49 11.78 46.30 -90.25
CA GLN A 49 12.65 47.33 -89.70
C GLN A 49 13.98 47.40 -90.46
N GLU A 50 14.60 46.26 -90.77
CA GLU A 50 15.86 46.19 -91.53
C GLU A 50 15.68 46.70 -92.98
N ILE A 51 14.59 46.30 -93.66
CA ILE A 51 14.25 46.75 -95.02
C ILE A 51 14.11 48.28 -95.07
N SER A 52 13.36 48.88 -94.14
CA SER A 52 13.21 50.34 -94.07
C SER A 52 14.53 51.06 -93.75
N GLN A 53 15.40 50.47 -92.92
CA GLN A 53 16.75 51.03 -92.72
C GLN A 53 17.58 51.00 -94.02
N LYS A 54 17.54 49.90 -94.78
CA LYS A 54 18.21 49.76 -96.09
C LYS A 54 17.66 50.77 -97.11
N ASN A 55 16.33 50.90 -97.21
CA ASN A 55 15.67 51.86 -98.10
C ASN A 55 16.01 53.31 -97.74
N ARG A 56 15.97 53.68 -96.45
CA ARG A 56 16.33 55.02 -95.99
C ARG A 56 17.76 55.40 -96.35
N ARG A 57 18.72 54.46 -96.26
CA ARG A 57 20.11 54.68 -96.70
C ARG A 57 20.18 54.93 -98.21
N LYS A 58 19.54 54.08 -99.02
CA LYS A 58 19.45 54.26 -100.49
C LYS A 58 18.82 55.60 -100.89
N LEU A 59 17.76 56.03 -100.20
CA LEU A 59 17.13 57.33 -100.47
C LEU A 59 18.04 58.51 -100.10
N ALA A 60 18.80 58.42 -99.01
CA ALA A 60 19.78 59.44 -98.65
C ALA A 60 20.91 59.56 -99.69
N GLU A 61 21.38 58.43 -100.24
CA GLU A 61 22.35 58.37 -101.33
C GLU A 61 21.78 58.96 -102.63
N ASN A 62 20.64 58.47 -103.09
CA ASN A 62 19.96 58.98 -104.28
C ASN A 62 19.66 60.49 -104.19
N THR A 63 19.30 60.99 -103.00
CA THR A 63 19.07 62.43 -102.76
C THR A 63 20.36 63.24 -102.81
N ARG A 64 21.46 62.71 -102.27
CA ARG A 64 22.79 63.34 -102.33
C ARG A 64 23.29 63.42 -103.77
N ASP A 65 23.07 62.37 -104.55
CA ASP A 65 23.59 62.27 -105.89
C ASP A 65 22.71 63.06 -106.89
N PHE A 66 21.39 63.11 -106.68
CA PHE A 66 20.49 64.08 -107.32
C PHE A 66 20.92 65.54 -107.08
N LYS A 67 21.36 65.90 -105.86
CA LYS A 67 21.85 67.27 -105.59
C LYS A 67 23.08 67.63 -106.42
N LYS A 68 23.99 66.67 -106.65
CA LYS A 68 25.25 66.83 -107.39
C LYS A 68 25.08 66.83 -108.92
N ALA A 69 24.04 66.18 -109.45
CA ALA A 69 23.79 66.06 -110.87
C ALA A 69 23.62 67.42 -111.59
N SER A 70 23.91 67.47 -112.90
CA SER A 70 23.67 68.63 -113.76
C SER A 70 22.18 68.90 -113.97
N SER A 71 21.82 70.05 -114.54
CA SER A 71 20.41 70.45 -114.74
C SER A 71 19.63 69.50 -115.65
N GLU A 72 20.27 68.90 -116.64
CA GLU A 72 19.66 67.95 -117.58
C GLU A 72 19.51 66.55 -116.94
N GLU A 73 20.55 66.09 -116.23
CA GLU A 73 20.50 64.83 -115.46
C GLU A 73 19.49 64.87 -114.30
N LYS A 74 19.29 66.04 -113.67
CA LYS A 74 18.28 66.24 -112.62
C LYS A 74 16.87 65.94 -113.12
N LEU A 75 16.51 66.34 -114.34
CA LEU A 75 15.20 66.03 -114.92
C LEU A 75 14.99 64.51 -115.06
N ASN A 76 16.04 63.77 -115.43
CA ASN A 76 16.00 62.31 -115.57
C ASN A 76 15.93 61.59 -114.20
N LEU A 77 16.67 62.08 -113.19
CA LEU A 77 16.71 61.48 -111.86
C LEU A 77 15.50 61.82 -110.97
N PHE A 78 14.82 62.95 -111.22
CA PHE A 78 13.72 63.44 -110.37
C PHE A 78 12.59 62.44 -110.20
N ASN A 79 12.12 61.84 -111.30
CA ASN A 79 11.01 60.88 -111.28
C ASN A 79 11.37 59.60 -110.49
N SER A 80 12.61 59.13 -110.59
CA SER A 80 13.11 57.98 -109.84
C SER A 80 13.20 58.29 -108.34
N LEU A 81 13.73 59.47 -107.98
CA LEU A 81 13.85 59.90 -106.59
C LEU A 81 12.47 60.10 -105.92
N LEU A 82 11.55 60.76 -106.62
CA LEU A 82 10.17 60.98 -106.14
C LEU A 82 9.44 59.65 -105.90
N LYS A 83 9.55 58.71 -106.85
CA LYS A 83 8.97 57.37 -106.73
C LYS A 83 9.57 56.60 -105.55
N GLY A 84 10.90 56.68 -105.35
CA GLY A 84 11.55 56.05 -104.21
C GLY A 84 11.07 56.61 -102.85
N TYR A 85 10.85 57.93 -102.75
CA TYR A 85 10.26 58.53 -101.55
C TYR A 85 8.83 58.07 -101.32
N GLN A 86 8.00 58.00 -102.38
CA GLN A 86 6.64 57.47 -102.32
C GLN A 86 6.63 56.00 -101.84
N GLU A 87 7.48 55.15 -102.42
CA GLU A 87 7.58 53.73 -102.06
C GLU A 87 7.97 53.53 -100.59
N GLU A 88 8.90 54.32 -100.04
CA GLU A 88 9.24 54.21 -98.61
C GLU A 88 8.14 54.75 -97.69
N VAL A 89 7.39 55.79 -98.08
CA VAL A 89 6.21 56.26 -97.32
C VAL A 89 5.11 55.18 -97.30
N ASP A 90 4.86 54.52 -98.43
CA ASP A 90 3.93 53.40 -98.52
C ASP A 90 4.40 52.20 -97.67
N ASN A 91 5.70 51.88 -97.69
CA ASN A 91 6.28 50.79 -96.89
C ASN A 91 6.28 51.09 -95.39
N LEU A 92 6.55 52.33 -94.98
CA LEU A 92 6.41 52.78 -93.60
C LEU A 92 4.95 52.66 -93.12
N THR A 93 3.99 53.04 -93.97
CA THR A 93 2.55 52.91 -93.68
C THR A 93 2.13 51.44 -93.56
N LYS A 94 2.64 50.56 -94.43
CA LYS A 94 2.41 49.11 -94.33
C LYS A 94 3.00 48.52 -93.04
N ARG A 95 4.23 48.91 -92.66
CA ARG A 95 4.87 48.45 -91.42
C ARG A 95 4.12 48.93 -90.18
N ALA A 96 3.68 50.19 -90.14
CA ALA A 96 2.88 50.71 -89.05
C ALA A 96 1.60 49.89 -88.86
N LYS A 97 0.81 49.74 -89.93
CA LYS A 97 -0.41 48.90 -89.93
C LYS A 97 -0.15 47.44 -89.55
N PHE A 98 0.98 46.86 -89.96
CA PHE A 98 1.36 45.50 -89.57
C PHE A 98 1.59 45.38 -88.06
N GLY A 99 2.37 46.31 -87.48
CA GLY A 99 2.63 46.34 -86.03
C GLY A 99 1.37 46.64 -85.20
N GLU A 100 0.55 47.59 -85.66
CA GLU A 100 -0.75 47.92 -85.04
C GLU A 100 -1.69 46.72 -85.04
N ASN A 101 -1.85 46.03 -86.18
CA ASN A 101 -2.70 44.85 -86.29
C ASN A 101 -2.17 43.68 -85.46
N ALA A 102 -0.85 43.45 -85.42
CA ALA A 102 -0.23 42.42 -84.59
C ALA A 102 -0.51 42.67 -83.09
N PHE A 103 -0.31 43.92 -82.63
CA PHE A 103 -0.59 44.31 -81.25
C PHE A 103 -2.07 44.19 -80.89
N LEU A 104 -2.99 44.68 -81.75
CA LEU A 104 -4.42 44.62 -81.48
C LEU A 104 -4.95 43.17 -81.48
N ASN A 105 -4.39 42.29 -82.31
CA ASN A 105 -4.75 40.87 -82.35
C ASN A 105 -4.46 40.19 -81.00
N ILE A 106 -3.24 40.35 -80.46
CA ILE A 106 -2.89 39.75 -79.17
C ILE A 106 -3.60 40.45 -77.99
N TYR A 107 -3.77 41.78 -78.05
CA TYR A 107 -4.52 42.51 -77.03
C TYR A 107 -5.97 42.02 -76.91
N GLN A 108 -6.67 41.83 -78.04
CA GLN A 108 -8.05 41.33 -78.01
C GLN A 108 -8.13 39.94 -77.37
N LYS A 109 -7.28 38.99 -77.79
CA LYS A 109 -7.30 37.62 -77.26
C LYS A 109 -6.98 37.57 -75.76
N LEU A 110 -6.05 38.40 -75.29
CA LEU A 110 -5.70 38.50 -73.86
C LEU A 110 -6.77 39.25 -73.05
N TYR A 111 -7.50 40.20 -73.65
CA TYR A 111 -8.60 40.91 -73.00
C TYR A 111 -9.82 40.01 -72.78
N GLU A 112 -10.06 39.06 -73.69
CA GLU A 112 -11.11 38.05 -73.58
C GLU A 112 -10.72 36.87 -72.65
N ALA A 113 -9.46 36.79 -72.20
CA ALA A 113 -8.97 35.69 -71.37
C ALA A 113 -9.42 35.80 -69.90
N PRO A 114 -10.03 34.75 -69.32
CA PRO A 114 -10.34 34.72 -67.90
C PRO A 114 -9.07 34.48 -67.07
N ASP A 115 -8.95 35.22 -65.96
CA ASP A 115 -7.81 35.12 -65.05
C ASP A 115 -7.66 33.69 -64.48
N PRO A 116 -6.54 33.00 -64.75
CA PRO A 116 -6.31 31.66 -64.22
C PRO A 116 -5.87 31.65 -62.74
N TYR A 117 -5.37 32.76 -62.19
CA TYR A 117 -4.75 32.78 -60.86
C TYR A 117 -5.71 32.35 -59.75
N ALA A 118 -6.93 32.89 -59.72
CA ALA A 118 -7.91 32.56 -58.69
C ALA A 118 -8.30 31.06 -58.70
N VAL A 119 -8.34 30.44 -59.88
CA VAL A 119 -8.60 29.00 -60.02
C VAL A 119 -7.41 28.17 -59.54
N LEU A 120 -6.19 28.53 -59.96
CA LEU A 120 -4.97 27.81 -59.57
C LEU A 120 -4.71 27.91 -58.06
N ALA A 121 -4.89 29.07 -57.45
CA ALA A 121 -4.80 29.26 -56.01
C ALA A 121 -5.83 28.38 -55.24
N SER A 122 -7.09 28.38 -55.70
CA SER A 122 -8.12 27.51 -55.11
C SER A 122 -7.83 26.02 -55.28
N VAL A 123 -7.15 25.61 -56.36
CA VAL A 123 -6.74 24.21 -56.57
C VAL A 123 -5.58 23.85 -55.66
N ALA A 124 -4.57 24.71 -55.52
CA ALA A 124 -3.44 24.50 -54.60
C ALA A 124 -3.90 24.37 -53.14
N GLU A 125 -4.83 25.23 -52.68
CA GLU A 125 -5.46 25.09 -51.37
C GLU A 125 -6.21 23.76 -51.21
N GLN A 126 -6.91 23.29 -52.25
CA GLN A 126 -7.64 22.03 -52.21
C GLN A 126 -6.69 20.83 -52.20
N GLU A 127 -5.56 20.90 -52.92
CA GLU A 127 -4.53 19.88 -52.94
C GLU A 127 -3.83 19.76 -51.57
N GLN A 128 -3.52 20.88 -50.91
CA GLN A 128 -3.03 20.87 -49.54
C GLN A 128 -4.03 20.21 -48.58
N LYS A 129 -5.31 20.62 -48.61
CA LYS A 129 -6.37 20.05 -47.76
C LYS A 129 -6.57 18.56 -48.04
N LEU A 130 -6.43 18.12 -49.29
CA LEU A 130 -6.52 16.71 -49.67
C LEU A 130 -5.33 15.91 -49.13
N SER A 131 -4.11 16.45 -49.19
CA SER A 131 -2.90 15.85 -48.61
C SER A 131 -3.00 15.71 -47.08
N GLU A 132 -3.52 16.72 -46.40
CA GLU A 132 -3.80 16.70 -44.95
C GLU A 132 -4.81 15.61 -44.59
N LEU A 133 -5.95 15.55 -45.31
CA LEU A 133 -6.99 14.54 -45.12
C LEU A 133 -6.49 13.12 -45.45
N GLU A 134 -5.64 12.94 -46.47
CA GLU A 134 -5.01 11.65 -46.75
C GLU A 134 -4.07 11.20 -45.61
N SER A 135 -3.28 12.13 -45.06
CA SER A 135 -2.40 11.87 -43.92
C SER A 135 -3.21 11.46 -42.68
N GLU A 136 -4.31 12.16 -42.40
CA GLU A 136 -5.23 11.82 -41.31
C GLU A 136 -5.90 10.46 -41.54
N ASN A 137 -6.38 10.18 -42.76
CA ASN A 137 -7.00 8.90 -43.11
C ASN A 137 -6.02 7.72 -42.98
N ARG A 138 -4.73 7.93 -43.28
CA ARG A 138 -3.67 6.93 -43.04
C ARG A 138 -3.45 6.70 -41.55
N LYS A 139 -3.43 7.75 -40.71
CA LYS A 139 -3.32 7.62 -39.24
C LYS A 139 -4.51 6.86 -38.64
N MET A 140 -5.74 7.26 -38.96
CA MET A 140 -6.95 6.57 -38.49
C MET A 140 -6.97 5.08 -38.88
N LYS A 141 -6.46 4.73 -40.07
CA LYS A 141 -6.33 3.32 -40.50
C LYS A 141 -5.34 2.53 -39.65
N LEU A 142 -4.20 3.13 -39.28
CA LEU A 142 -3.22 2.51 -38.38
C LEU A 142 -3.79 2.33 -36.98
N GLU A 143 -4.42 3.36 -36.41
CA GLU A 143 -5.09 3.28 -35.09
C GLU A 143 -6.18 2.19 -35.07
N LEU A 144 -6.98 2.08 -36.14
CA LEU A 144 -7.98 1.01 -36.28
C LEU A 144 -7.37 -0.39 -36.44
N GLU A 145 -6.16 -0.51 -36.97
CA GLU A 145 -5.43 -1.77 -37.06
C GLU A 145 -4.83 -2.15 -35.70
N GLU A 146 -4.22 -1.19 -34.99
CA GLU A 146 -3.73 -1.34 -33.61
C GLU A 146 -4.86 -1.80 -32.69
N TYR A 147 -6.00 -1.11 -32.64
CA TYR A 147 -7.17 -1.51 -31.84
C TYR A 147 -7.71 -2.89 -32.22
N ARG A 148 -7.62 -3.32 -33.49
CA ARG A 148 -7.97 -4.70 -33.88
C ARG A 148 -6.99 -5.71 -33.30
N THR A 149 -5.68 -5.45 -33.35
CA THR A 149 -4.69 -6.34 -32.75
C THR A 149 -4.87 -6.44 -31.23
N GLU A 150 -5.08 -5.31 -30.53
CA GLU A 150 -5.39 -5.29 -29.10
C GLU A 150 -6.65 -6.10 -28.77
N ALA A 151 -7.74 -5.92 -29.52
CA ALA A 151 -8.97 -6.69 -29.33
C ALA A 151 -8.75 -8.21 -29.50
N THR A 152 -7.90 -8.64 -30.46
CA THR A 152 -7.54 -10.08 -30.57
C THR A 152 -6.69 -10.56 -29.40
N HIS A 153 -5.76 -9.73 -28.90
CA HIS A 153 -4.93 -10.05 -27.74
C HIS A 153 -5.77 -10.17 -26.46
N LEU A 154 -6.68 -9.23 -26.21
CA LEU A 154 -7.65 -9.28 -25.10
C LEU A 154 -8.54 -10.53 -25.18
N LYS A 155 -9.01 -10.90 -26.37
CA LYS A 155 -9.78 -12.14 -26.58
C LYS A 155 -8.97 -13.40 -26.25
N ASN A 156 -7.68 -13.42 -26.56
CA ASN A 156 -6.77 -14.51 -26.20
C ASN A 156 -6.49 -14.54 -24.68
N GLN A 157 -6.31 -13.38 -24.04
CA GLN A 157 -6.20 -13.28 -22.58
C GLN A 157 -7.46 -13.79 -21.87
N GLN A 158 -8.66 -13.43 -22.34
CA GLN A 158 -9.93 -13.92 -21.80
C GLN A 158 -10.03 -15.45 -21.86
N ALA A 159 -9.50 -16.08 -22.93
CA ALA A 159 -9.45 -17.54 -23.03
C ALA A 159 -8.47 -18.17 -22.03
N THR A 160 -7.35 -17.51 -21.72
CA THR A 160 -6.41 -17.95 -20.69
C THR A 160 -7.00 -17.78 -19.28
N ILE A 161 -7.66 -16.65 -18.99
CA ILE A 161 -8.35 -16.40 -17.71
C ILE A 161 -9.37 -17.51 -17.44
N ARG A 162 -10.24 -17.83 -18.40
CA ARG A 162 -11.22 -18.93 -18.26
C ARG A 162 -10.60 -20.30 -17.94
N ARG A 163 -9.41 -20.61 -18.48
CA ARG A 163 -8.70 -21.86 -18.15
C ARG A 163 -8.12 -21.84 -16.73
N LEU A 164 -7.68 -20.68 -16.25
CA LEU A 164 -7.17 -20.51 -14.89
C LEU A 164 -8.30 -20.53 -13.85
N GLU A 165 -9.43 -19.88 -14.15
CA GLU A 165 -10.66 -19.94 -13.34
C GLU A 165 -11.16 -21.39 -13.19
N GLU A 166 -11.26 -22.14 -14.30
CA GLU A 166 -11.67 -23.54 -14.27
C GLU A 166 -10.67 -24.42 -13.52
N ARG A 167 -9.35 -24.16 -13.64
CA ARG A 167 -8.33 -24.88 -12.86
C ARG A 167 -8.42 -24.57 -11.36
N ASN A 168 -8.66 -23.32 -10.97
CA ASN A 168 -8.87 -22.96 -9.56
C ASN A 168 -10.13 -23.64 -9.01
N ARG A 169 -11.24 -23.61 -9.76
CA ARG A 169 -12.47 -24.29 -9.37
C ARG A 169 -12.29 -25.79 -9.16
N GLN A 170 -11.50 -26.45 -10.03
CA GLN A 170 -11.16 -27.87 -9.87
C GLN A 170 -10.29 -28.13 -8.62
N LEU A 171 -9.34 -27.25 -8.31
CA LEU A 171 -8.52 -27.35 -7.09
C LEU A 171 -9.36 -27.10 -5.82
N GLU A 172 -10.27 -26.13 -5.85
CA GLU A 172 -11.23 -25.86 -4.77
C GLU A 172 -12.13 -27.07 -4.51
N GLN A 173 -12.70 -27.67 -5.56
CA GLN A 173 -13.51 -28.89 -5.45
C GLN A 173 -12.70 -30.07 -4.87
N GLN A 174 -11.47 -30.28 -5.32
CA GLN A 174 -10.58 -31.32 -4.77
C GLN A 174 -10.21 -31.09 -3.30
N MET A 175 -10.03 -29.84 -2.88
CA MET A 175 -9.81 -29.51 -1.46
C MET A 175 -11.08 -29.74 -0.64
N GLU A 176 -12.24 -29.31 -1.14
CA GLU A 176 -13.52 -29.48 -0.45
C GLU A 176 -13.90 -30.96 -0.29
N GLU A 177 -13.63 -31.79 -1.31
CA GLU A 177 -13.78 -33.25 -1.26
C GLU A 177 -12.85 -33.90 -0.25
N LYS A 178 -11.56 -33.54 -0.23
CA LYS A 178 -10.61 -34.01 0.80
C LYS A 178 -11.00 -33.58 2.21
N VAL A 179 -11.52 -32.36 2.38
CA VAL A 179 -12.01 -31.89 3.68
C VAL A 179 -13.25 -32.68 4.10
N ARG A 180 -14.19 -32.96 3.19
CA ARG A 180 -15.34 -33.85 3.45
C ARG A 180 -14.89 -35.24 3.88
N GLU A 181 -13.96 -35.85 3.16
CA GLU A 181 -13.41 -37.18 3.48
C GLU A 181 -12.75 -37.21 4.87
N ILE A 182 -11.89 -36.23 5.17
CA ILE A 182 -11.23 -36.12 6.49
C ILE A 182 -12.25 -35.94 7.61
N VAL A 183 -13.27 -35.09 7.41
CA VAL A 183 -14.35 -34.89 8.40
C VAL A 183 -15.14 -36.17 8.61
N GLU A 184 -15.48 -36.90 7.54
CA GLU A 184 -16.24 -38.15 7.65
C GLU A 184 -15.42 -39.25 8.37
N ILE A 185 -14.14 -39.42 8.04
CA ILE A 185 -13.23 -40.33 8.74
C ILE A 185 -13.17 -39.97 10.23
N ARG A 186 -13.00 -38.69 10.56
CA ARG A 186 -12.90 -38.23 11.96
C ARG A 186 -14.22 -38.41 12.71
N GLN A 187 -15.36 -38.21 12.05
CA GLN A 187 -16.68 -38.43 12.63
C GLN A 187 -16.96 -39.92 12.89
N ARG A 188 -16.55 -40.81 11.98
CA ARG A 188 -16.59 -42.27 12.21
C ARG A 188 -15.69 -42.69 13.38
N SER A 189 -14.44 -42.21 13.41
CA SER A 189 -13.50 -42.47 14.52
C SER A 189 -14.05 -42.04 15.88
N LEU A 190 -14.66 -40.85 15.96
CA LEU A 190 -15.27 -40.33 17.19
C LEU A 190 -16.52 -41.14 17.60
N ALA A 191 -17.33 -41.58 16.63
CA ALA A 191 -18.46 -42.45 16.90
C ALA A 191 -18.02 -43.82 17.44
N GLU A 192 -16.95 -44.41 16.90
CA GLU A 192 -16.37 -45.65 17.42
C GLU A 192 -15.76 -45.47 18.83
N GLU A 193 -15.08 -44.36 19.11
CA GLU A 193 -14.54 -44.06 20.44
C GLU A 193 -15.65 -43.85 21.48
N ASN A 194 -16.71 -43.13 21.12
CA ASN A 194 -17.90 -42.97 21.95
C ASN A 194 -18.62 -44.31 22.19
N GLN A 195 -18.67 -45.19 21.18
CA GLN A 195 -19.24 -46.54 21.33
C GLN A 195 -18.41 -47.39 22.30
N ARG A 196 -17.08 -47.44 22.13
CA ARG A 196 -16.16 -48.18 23.01
C ARG A 196 -16.21 -47.68 24.46
N THR A 197 -16.25 -46.36 24.66
CA THR A 197 -16.34 -45.78 26.01
C THR A 197 -17.70 -46.07 26.67
N LEU A 198 -18.79 -46.07 25.91
CA LEU A 198 -20.12 -46.46 26.41
C LEU A 198 -20.18 -47.96 26.77
N GLU A 199 -19.55 -48.83 25.98
CA GLU A 199 -19.40 -50.26 26.29
C GLU A 199 -18.61 -50.49 27.59
N VAL A 200 -17.44 -49.85 27.76
CA VAL A 200 -16.64 -49.94 28.99
C VAL A 200 -17.40 -49.39 30.21
N LEU A 201 -18.15 -48.29 30.06
CA LEU A 201 -18.99 -47.76 31.14
C LEU A 201 -20.11 -48.74 31.52
N LYS A 202 -20.72 -49.42 30.54
CA LYS A 202 -21.76 -50.43 30.76
C LYS A 202 -21.24 -51.69 31.44
N GLU A 203 -20.06 -52.18 31.04
CA GLU A 203 -19.39 -53.30 31.73
C GLU A 203 -19.06 -52.93 33.19
N ARG A 204 -18.55 -51.71 33.40
CA ARG A 204 -18.28 -51.19 34.76
C ARG A 204 -19.57 -51.06 35.58
N GLU A 205 -20.67 -50.61 34.98
CA GLU A 205 -21.97 -50.54 35.65
C GLU A 205 -22.44 -51.94 36.07
N GLN A 206 -22.36 -52.92 35.18
CA GLN A 206 -22.71 -54.33 35.48
C GLN A 206 -21.85 -54.89 36.62
N LEU A 207 -20.54 -54.64 36.62
CA LEU A 207 -19.65 -55.06 37.70
C LEU A 207 -20.02 -54.41 39.04
N LEU A 208 -20.35 -53.12 39.05
CA LEU A 208 -20.79 -52.40 40.25
C LEU A 208 -22.17 -52.89 40.74
N GLN A 209 -23.10 -53.20 39.83
CA GLN A 209 -24.40 -53.80 40.17
C GLN A 209 -24.22 -55.19 40.80
N GLU A 210 -23.31 -56.02 40.28
CA GLU A 210 -23.00 -57.34 40.85
C GLU A 210 -22.29 -57.24 42.21
N GLN A 211 -21.32 -56.33 42.38
CA GLN A 211 -20.71 -56.04 43.68
C GLN A 211 -21.75 -55.56 44.70
N LEU A 212 -22.68 -54.69 44.29
CA LEU A 212 -23.79 -54.23 45.13
C LEU A 212 -24.73 -55.40 45.50
N ARG A 213 -24.99 -56.33 44.57
CA ARG A 213 -25.79 -57.53 44.81
C ARG A 213 -25.13 -58.44 45.85
N GLN A 214 -23.83 -58.72 45.68
CA GLN A 214 -23.04 -59.53 46.62
C GLN A 214 -22.94 -58.88 48.01
N ALA A 215 -22.74 -57.56 48.08
CA ALA A 215 -22.72 -56.82 49.34
C ALA A 215 -24.08 -56.87 50.06
N LYS A 216 -25.20 -56.70 49.33
CA LYS A 216 -26.56 -56.85 49.88
C LYS A 216 -26.82 -58.28 50.38
N GLU A 217 -26.41 -59.28 49.62
CA GLU A 217 -26.56 -60.70 49.98
C GLU A 217 -25.74 -61.04 51.24
N SER A 218 -24.51 -60.53 51.34
CA SER A 218 -23.67 -60.63 52.54
C SER A 218 -24.31 -59.96 53.76
N VAL A 219 -24.84 -58.73 53.61
CA VAL A 219 -25.56 -58.03 54.69
C VAL A 219 -26.82 -58.79 55.11
N MET A 220 -27.62 -59.31 54.18
CA MET A 220 -28.78 -60.15 54.50
C MET A 220 -28.39 -61.44 55.23
N ASN A 221 -27.27 -62.06 54.86
CA ASN A 221 -26.78 -63.25 55.55
C ASN A 221 -26.30 -62.92 56.98
N MET A 222 -25.57 -61.80 57.15
CA MET A 222 -25.19 -61.30 58.47
C MET A 222 -26.40 -60.92 59.34
N GLN A 223 -27.46 -60.35 58.75
CA GLN A 223 -28.72 -60.09 59.44
C GLN A 223 -29.39 -61.37 59.92
N LYS A 224 -29.51 -62.40 59.06
CA LYS A 224 -30.05 -63.71 59.45
C LYS A 224 -29.24 -64.38 60.55
N ILE A 225 -27.90 -64.33 60.47
CA ILE A 225 -27.01 -64.86 61.51
C ILE A 225 -27.19 -64.08 62.82
N HIS A 226 -27.32 -62.75 62.75
CA HIS A 226 -27.59 -61.91 63.93
C HIS A 226 -28.95 -62.22 64.56
N GLU A 227 -30.03 -62.33 63.78
CA GLU A 227 -31.36 -62.73 64.26
C GLU A 227 -31.35 -64.13 64.91
N PHE A 228 -30.62 -65.08 64.32
CA PHE A 228 -30.46 -66.42 64.87
C PHE A 228 -29.62 -66.45 66.17
N ALA A 229 -28.56 -65.65 66.25
CA ALA A 229 -27.79 -65.48 67.48
C ALA A 229 -28.60 -64.75 68.57
N GLN A 230 -29.39 -63.75 68.19
CA GLN A 230 -30.25 -62.99 69.11
C GLN A 230 -31.41 -63.83 69.66
N SER A 231 -32.01 -64.70 68.85
CA SER A 231 -33.01 -65.66 69.31
C SER A 231 -32.43 -66.73 70.25
N GLN A 232 -31.24 -67.28 69.94
CA GLN A 232 -30.54 -68.17 70.87
C GLN A 232 -30.17 -67.48 72.20
N LEU A 233 -29.71 -66.23 72.17
CA LEU A 233 -29.43 -65.46 73.39
C LEU A 233 -30.71 -65.20 74.20
N PHE A 234 -31.85 -64.98 73.53
CA PHE A 234 -33.14 -64.83 74.20
C PHE A 234 -33.60 -66.16 74.83
N GLU A 235 -33.42 -67.28 74.15
CA GLU A 235 -33.77 -68.62 74.64
C GLU A 235 -32.88 -69.05 75.82
N LEU A 236 -31.56 -68.88 75.72
CA LEU A 236 -30.62 -69.10 76.83
C LEU A 236 -30.92 -68.19 78.03
N ARG A 237 -31.32 -66.94 77.77
CA ARG A 237 -31.74 -66.02 78.83
C ARG A 237 -33.03 -66.48 79.49
N ALA A 238 -34.02 -66.92 78.71
CA ALA A 238 -35.27 -67.45 79.24
C ALA A 238 -35.03 -68.71 80.08
N GLN A 239 -34.20 -69.64 79.60
CA GLN A 239 -33.78 -70.83 80.36
C GLN A 239 -33.01 -70.47 81.64
N SER A 240 -32.14 -69.46 81.62
CA SER A 240 -31.42 -68.99 82.81
C SER A 240 -32.35 -68.28 83.81
N GLU A 241 -33.33 -67.51 83.33
CA GLU A 241 -34.37 -66.88 84.16
C GLU A 241 -35.32 -67.94 84.75
N GLU A 242 -35.65 -69.00 84.01
CA GLU A 242 -36.41 -70.17 84.48
C GLU A 242 -35.62 -70.99 85.51
N GLU A 243 -34.36 -71.33 85.25
CA GLU A 243 -33.49 -72.04 86.21
C GLU A 243 -33.28 -71.20 87.48
N ARG A 244 -33.13 -69.88 87.36
CA ARG A 244 -33.07 -68.96 88.49
C ARG A 244 -34.39 -68.95 89.27
N ALA A 245 -35.53 -68.95 88.59
CA ALA A 245 -36.84 -69.00 89.24
C ALA A 245 -37.07 -70.36 89.94
N ALA A 246 -36.67 -71.47 89.31
CA ALA A 246 -36.72 -72.81 89.90
C ALA A 246 -35.83 -72.92 91.14
N LYS A 247 -34.56 -72.45 91.06
CA LYS A 247 -33.65 -72.37 92.22
C LYS A 247 -34.17 -71.44 93.31
N GLN A 248 -34.86 -70.35 92.96
CA GLN A 248 -35.49 -69.46 93.95
C GLN A 248 -36.69 -70.16 94.62
N ALA A 249 -37.48 -70.94 93.88
CA ALA A 249 -38.56 -71.74 94.45
C ALA A 249 -38.03 -72.88 95.34
N GLU A 250 -36.96 -73.55 94.94
CA GLU A 250 -36.24 -74.53 95.76
C GLU A 250 -35.65 -73.88 97.02
N LEU A 251 -35.00 -72.72 96.90
CA LEU A 251 -34.52 -71.94 98.05
C LEU A 251 -35.68 -71.57 98.99
N ASN A 252 -36.82 -71.16 98.46
CA ASN A 252 -38.00 -70.85 99.27
C ASN A 252 -38.54 -72.10 99.99
N LEU A 253 -38.58 -73.28 99.32
CA LEU A 253 -38.97 -74.55 99.94
C LEU A 253 -37.98 -75.01 101.00
N LEU A 254 -36.67 -74.87 100.75
CA LEU A 254 -35.61 -75.11 101.72
C LEU A 254 -35.67 -74.11 102.88
N MET A 255 -36.06 -72.86 102.65
CA MET A 255 -36.27 -71.86 103.69
C MET A 255 -37.50 -72.20 104.53
N ASP A 256 -38.61 -72.62 103.92
CA ASP A 256 -39.79 -73.18 104.58
C ASP A 256 -39.43 -74.41 105.44
N GLU A 257 -38.60 -75.31 104.92
CA GLU A 257 -38.16 -76.51 105.62
C GLU A 257 -37.13 -76.20 106.71
N VAL A 258 -36.28 -75.19 106.52
CA VAL A 258 -35.40 -74.61 107.55
C VAL A 258 -36.22 -73.90 108.62
N GLU A 259 -37.29 -73.17 108.30
CA GLU A 259 -38.19 -72.57 109.29
C GLU A 259 -38.97 -73.62 110.08
N ARG A 260 -39.44 -74.70 109.42
CA ARG A 260 -40.02 -75.86 110.11
C ARG A 260 -38.99 -76.59 110.97
N ALA A 261 -37.76 -76.74 110.48
CA ALA A 261 -36.66 -77.34 111.20
C ALA A 261 -36.18 -76.45 112.35
N GLN A 262 -36.19 -75.13 112.21
CA GLN A 262 -35.93 -74.15 113.27
C GLN A 262 -37.07 -74.09 114.27
N THR A 263 -38.32 -74.27 113.86
CA THR A 263 -39.47 -74.39 114.78
C THR A 263 -39.37 -75.68 115.60
N ARG A 264 -39.02 -76.81 114.95
CA ARG A 264 -38.68 -78.07 115.64
C ARG A 264 -37.43 -77.93 116.50
N LEU A 265 -36.41 -77.23 116.04
CA LEU A 265 -35.16 -77.03 116.78
C LEU A 265 -35.38 -76.07 117.95
N GLN A 266 -36.28 -75.11 117.85
CA GLN A 266 -36.76 -74.28 118.97
C GLN A 266 -37.68 -75.04 119.94
N SER A 267 -38.40 -76.08 119.50
CA SER A 267 -39.12 -76.97 120.43
C SER A 267 -38.13 -77.89 121.15
N ILE A 268 -37.19 -78.47 120.40
CA ILE A 268 -36.06 -79.25 120.93
C ILE A 268 -35.14 -78.37 121.77
N GLU A 269 -34.99 -77.07 121.54
CA GLU A 269 -34.23 -76.14 122.37
C GLU A 269 -34.99 -75.70 123.61
N ARG A 270 -36.32 -75.77 123.62
CA ARG A 270 -37.10 -75.69 124.87
C ARG A 270 -36.93 -76.98 125.70
N GLU A 271 -36.93 -78.15 125.09
CA GLU A 271 -36.66 -79.44 125.76
C GLU A 271 -35.19 -79.56 126.22
N LYS A 272 -34.25 -79.08 125.40
CA LYS A 272 -32.81 -79.03 125.66
C LYS A 272 -32.47 -77.87 126.59
N GLY A 273 -33.28 -76.82 126.70
CA GLY A 273 -33.18 -75.80 127.75
C GLY A 273 -33.34 -76.40 129.16
N VAL A 274 -34.05 -77.52 129.28
CA VAL A 274 -34.19 -78.30 130.53
C VAL A 274 -33.05 -79.32 130.72
N LEU A 275 -32.31 -79.68 129.65
CA LEU A 275 -31.26 -80.73 129.67
C LEU A 275 -29.84 -80.25 129.30
N ARG A 276 -29.64 -78.95 129.03
CA ARG A 276 -28.33 -78.31 128.77
C ARG A 276 -27.96 -77.21 129.77
N SER A 277 -28.52 -77.31 130.98
CA SER A 277 -27.84 -76.82 132.20
C SER A 277 -26.62 -77.68 132.56
N GLN A 278 -26.35 -78.75 131.80
CA GLN A 278 -25.10 -79.51 131.81
C GLN A 278 -24.25 -79.21 130.56
N LEU A 279 -23.00 -78.79 130.80
CA LEU A 279 -21.84 -78.76 129.87
C LEU A 279 -21.88 -77.82 128.65
N GLN A 280 -21.69 -76.52 128.95
CA GLN A 280 -20.46 -75.72 128.73
C GLN A 280 -19.52 -75.97 127.50
N SER A 281 -19.01 -74.83 126.98
CA SER A 281 -17.76 -74.54 126.22
C SER A 281 -17.57 -74.89 124.71
N VAL A 282 -17.55 -73.82 123.89
CA VAL A 282 -16.42 -73.30 123.04
C VAL A 282 -15.54 -74.28 122.24
N ASN A 283 -15.46 -74.13 120.90
CA ASN A 283 -14.31 -73.53 120.15
C ASN A 283 -14.44 -73.67 118.59
N GLU A 284 -13.71 -72.83 117.85
CA GLU A 284 -13.48 -72.77 116.39
C GLU A 284 -12.33 -73.71 115.90
N GLU A 285 -11.85 -73.81 114.63
CA GLU A 285 -11.93 -72.99 113.38
C GLU A 285 -11.42 -73.84 112.16
N SER A 286 -11.48 -73.31 110.91
CA SER A 286 -10.40 -73.28 109.89
C SER A 286 -10.37 -74.11 108.56
N VAL A 287 -9.95 -73.40 107.48
CA VAL A 287 -9.15 -73.72 106.25
C VAL A 287 -9.76 -74.20 104.88
N SER A 288 -9.29 -73.50 103.80
CA SER A 288 -8.89 -73.98 102.43
C SER A 288 -9.91 -73.88 101.26
N LYS A 289 -9.60 -73.48 99.99
CA LYS A 289 -8.32 -73.24 99.23
C LYS A 289 -8.52 -72.49 97.87
N GLN A 290 -7.46 -71.80 97.37
CA GLN A 290 -6.96 -71.54 95.96
C GLN A 290 -7.93 -71.15 94.80
N SER A 291 -7.61 -70.32 93.77
CA SER A 291 -6.43 -70.30 92.87
C SER A 291 -6.38 -69.05 91.92
N ASP A 292 -5.17 -68.52 91.72
CA ASP A 292 -4.49 -67.90 90.54
C ASP A 292 -5.18 -66.96 89.50
N SER A 293 -4.44 -65.90 89.13
CA SER A 293 -4.69 -64.98 88.01
C SER A 293 -3.39 -64.30 87.53
N LEU A 294 -2.79 -64.75 86.41
CA LEU A 294 -1.63 -64.11 85.76
C LEU A 294 -1.57 -64.42 84.25
N ASP A 295 -2.35 -63.73 83.40
CA ASP A 295 -2.10 -63.72 81.94
C ASP A 295 -2.73 -62.51 81.19
N SER A 296 -2.19 -61.31 81.37
CA SER A 296 -2.69 -60.10 80.66
C SER A 296 -1.64 -59.04 80.29
N SER A 297 -0.36 -59.25 80.61
CA SER A 297 0.70 -58.26 80.29
C SER A 297 1.40 -58.53 78.95
N ASN A 298 1.67 -59.80 78.60
CA ASN A 298 2.45 -60.14 77.40
C ASN A 298 1.72 -59.88 76.06
N ALA A 299 0.39 -60.02 76.02
CA ALA A 299 -0.37 -59.90 74.77
C ALA A 299 -0.40 -58.47 74.20
N LEU A 300 -0.39 -57.45 75.09
CA LEU A 300 -0.43 -56.04 74.69
C LEU A 300 0.92 -55.56 74.15
N GLU A 301 2.02 -56.02 74.75
CA GLU A 301 3.38 -55.64 74.36
C GLU A 301 3.77 -56.16 72.97
N ILE A 302 3.33 -57.38 72.62
CA ILE A 302 3.50 -57.95 71.28
C ILE A 302 2.68 -57.17 70.24
N SER A 303 1.46 -56.74 70.57
CA SER A 303 0.60 -55.97 69.68
C SER A 303 1.14 -54.56 69.40
N LEU A 304 1.74 -53.91 70.41
CA LEU A 304 2.33 -52.58 70.26
C LEU A 304 3.54 -52.59 69.32
N ASN A 305 4.50 -53.49 69.55
CA ASN A 305 5.68 -53.66 68.71
C ASN A 305 5.32 -53.95 67.23
N ALA A 306 4.27 -54.76 66.98
CA ALA A 306 3.80 -55.03 65.63
C ALA A 306 3.25 -53.78 64.92
N LYS A 307 2.56 -52.88 65.64
CA LYS A 307 2.06 -51.61 65.10
C LYS A 307 3.17 -50.59 64.85
N GLU A 308 4.14 -50.48 65.76
CA GLU A 308 5.29 -49.60 65.58
C GLU A 308 6.13 -49.98 64.36
N LYS A 309 6.34 -51.28 64.14
CA LYS A 309 6.99 -51.78 62.91
C LYS A 309 6.21 -51.38 61.66
N MET A 310 4.88 -51.57 61.65
CA MET A 310 4.07 -51.22 60.48
C MET A 310 4.02 -49.72 60.20
N ILE A 311 4.09 -48.87 61.24
CA ILE A 311 4.22 -47.41 61.10
C ILE A 311 5.60 -47.06 60.51
N SER A 312 6.68 -47.72 60.94
CA SER A 312 8.02 -47.55 60.37
C SER A 312 8.06 -47.93 58.88
N ASP A 313 7.50 -49.10 58.52
CA ASP A 313 7.49 -49.59 57.14
C ASP A 313 6.66 -48.64 56.23
N LEU A 314 5.49 -48.18 56.69
CA LEU A 314 4.68 -47.17 56.00
C LEU A 314 5.40 -45.83 55.83
N ASN A 315 6.12 -45.34 56.86
CA ASN A 315 6.89 -44.10 56.75
C ASN A 315 8.03 -44.22 55.73
N VAL A 316 8.72 -45.36 55.66
CA VAL A 316 9.76 -45.63 54.65
C VAL A 316 9.17 -45.66 53.24
N GLU A 317 7.98 -46.26 53.06
CA GLU A 317 7.29 -46.28 51.77
C GLU A 317 6.79 -44.90 51.35
N LEU A 318 6.24 -44.11 52.28
CA LEU A 318 5.84 -42.72 52.06
C LEU A 318 7.04 -41.86 51.62
N HIS A 319 8.19 -41.99 52.30
CA HIS A 319 9.42 -41.26 51.91
C HIS A 319 9.97 -41.71 50.54
N LYS A 320 9.84 -42.99 50.18
CA LYS A 320 10.19 -43.48 48.82
C LYS A 320 9.27 -42.89 47.75
N MET A 321 7.97 -42.81 48.01
CA MET A 321 7.03 -42.19 47.08
C MET A 321 7.26 -40.68 46.95
N GLU A 322 7.52 -39.99 48.06
CA GLU A 322 7.83 -38.55 48.06
C GLU A 322 9.11 -38.22 47.30
N THR A 323 10.17 -39.02 47.49
CA THR A 323 11.42 -38.87 46.72
C THR A 323 11.23 -39.22 45.23
N ALA A 324 10.43 -40.24 44.90
CA ALA A 324 10.07 -40.56 43.52
C ALA A 324 9.32 -39.40 42.83
N PHE A 325 8.26 -38.86 43.46
CA PHE A 325 7.51 -37.72 42.94
C PHE A 325 8.36 -36.45 42.85
N SER A 326 9.29 -36.21 43.78
CA SER A 326 10.20 -35.07 43.67
C SER A 326 11.15 -35.21 42.48
N ASN A 327 11.67 -36.42 42.23
CA ASN A 327 12.52 -36.71 41.07
C ASN A 327 11.76 -36.55 39.73
N GLU A 328 10.54 -37.06 39.65
CA GLU A 328 9.67 -36.93 38.46
C GLU A 328 9.30 -35.46 38.19
N ARG A 329 8.95 -34.71 39.23
CA ARG A 329 8.72 -33.26 39.14
C ARG A 329 9.97 -32.49 38.67
N GLU A 330 11.16 -32.87 39.13
CA GLU A 330 12.42 -32.27 38.69
C GLU A 330 12.76 -32.63 37.24
N GLN A 331 12.47 -33.88 36.81
CA GLN A 331 12.56 -34.29 35.41
C GLN A 331 11.64 -33.46 34.51
N HIS A 332 10.35 -33.34 34.85
CA HIS A 332 9.39 -32.51 34.12
C HIS A 332 9.81 -31.03 34.09
N MET A 333 10.30 -30.47 35.21
CA MET A 333 10.86 -29.11 35.23
C MET A 333 12.08 -28.97 34.31
N SER A 334 12.94 -29.99 34.22
CA SER A 334 14.07 -29.99 33.28
C SER A 334 13.62 -30.04 31.81
N GLU A 335 12.53 -30.77 31.53
CA GLU A 335 11.98 -30.93 30.18
C GLU A 335 11.21 -29.69 29.72
N ILE A 336 10.43 -29.07 30.61
CA ILE A 336 9.80 -27.76 30.38
C ILE A 336 10.88 -26.70 30.10
N ARG A 337 12.01 -26.69 30.82
CA ARG A 337 13.15 -25.79 30.54
C ARG A 337 13.75 -26.05 29.15
N LYS A 338 13.95 -27.32 28.76
CA LYS A 338 14.45 -27.70 27.42
C LYS A 338 13.49 -27.27 26.30
N LEU A 339 12.19 -27.53 26.46
CA LEU A 339 11.16 -27.16 25.49
C LEU A 339 11.07 -25.63 25.32
N ASN A 340 11.13 -24.87 26.42
CA ASN A 340 11.18 -23.41 26.35
C ASN A 340 12.46 -22.88 25.68
N ALA A 341 13.62 -23.52 25.90
CA ALA A 341 14.86 -23.16 25.20
C ALA A 341 14.74 -23.42 23.68
N LEU A 342 14.22 -24.58 23.28
CA LEU A 342 13.98 -24.93 21.88
C LEU A 342 12.93 -24.02 21.22
N LEU A 343 11.88 -23.61 21.95
CA LEU A 343 10.89 -22.66 21.46
C LEU A 343 11.53 -21.28 21.21
N ASN A 344 12.35 -20.79 22.13
CA ASN A 344 13.08 -19.52 21.97
C ASN A 344 14.09 -19.57 20.81
N GLU A 345 14.78 -20.69 20.60
CA GLU A 345 15.63 -20.89 19.43
C GLU A 345 14.80 -20.88 18.14
N LYS A 346 13.67 -21.58 18.10
CA LYS A 346 12.76 -21.63 16.94
C LYS A 346 12.19 -20.25 16.59
N VAL A 347 11.83 -19.43 17.58
CA VAL A 347 11.39 -18.04 17.37
C VAL A 347 12.50 -17.21 16.74
N LYS A 348 13.72 -17.26 17.29
CA LYS A 348 14.90 -16.55 16.73
C LYS A 348 15.24 -17.00 15.31
N ILE A 349 15.06 -18.28 14.99
CA ILE A 349 15.24 -18.83 13.63
C ILE A 349 14.14 -18.29 12.70
N SER A 350 12.88 -18.25 13.15
CA SER A 350 11.76 -17.70 12.38
C SER A 350 11.94 -16.20 12.09
N GLU A 351 12.38 -15.41 13.07
CA GLU A 351 12.71 -13.99 12.89
C GLU A 351 13.84 -13.81 11.87
N LYS A 352 14.94 -14.56 12.01
CA LYS A 352 16.05 -14.54 11.04
C LYS A 352 15.62 -14.95 9.63
N SER A 353 14.74 -15.94 9.49
CA SER A 353 14.18 -16.34 8.20
C SER A 353 13.39 -15.19 7.56
N SER A 354 12.50 -14.54 8.33
CA SER A 354 11.72 -13.42 7.81
C SER A 354 12.58 -12.21 7.39
N LEU A 355 13.69 -11.96 8.10
CA LEU A 355 14.66 -10.94 7.73
C LEU A 355 15.47 -11.33 6.48
N LEU A 356 15.78 -12.62 6.31
CA LEU A 356 16.43 -13.14 5.12
C LEU A 356 15.51 -12.95 3.89
N ASP A 357 14.25 -13.38 3.97
CA ASP A 357 13.25 -13.25 2.90
C ASP A 357 13.10 -11.78 2.43
N VAL A 358 13.05 -10.83 3.38
CA VAL A 358 13.02 -9.39 3.09
C VAL A 358 14.31 -8.91 2.41
N SER A 359 15.46 -9.42 2.83
CA SER A 359 16.75 -9.07 2.20
C SER A 359 16.90 -9.65 0.80
N GLU A 360 16.43 -10.88 0.55
CA GLU A 360 16.43 -11.52 -0.76
C GLU A 360 15.48 -10.81 -1.73
N SER A 361 14.29 -10.43 -1.27
CA SER A 361 13.36 -9.58 -2.02
C SER A 361 14.01 -8.25 -2.42
N LYS A 362 14.77 -7.63 -1.51
CA LYS A 362 15.49 -6.37 -1.81
C LYS A 362 16.64 -6.57 -2.79
N ILE A 363 17.37 -7.68 -2.71
CA ILE A 363 18.42 -8.04 -3.67
C ILE A 363 17.81 -8.27 -5.06
N ALA A 364 16.66 -8.94 -5.16
CA ALA A 364 15.95 -9.14 -6.42
C ALA A 364 15.51 -7.80 -7.06
N GLU A 365 14.93 -6.88 -6.27
CA GLU A 365 14.56 -5.54 -6.73
C GLU A 365 15.78 -4.74 -7.26
N LEU A 366 16.90 -4.79 -6.53
CA LEU A 366 18.14 -4.12 -6.94
C LEU A 366 18.73 -4.76 -8.20
N THR A 367 18.69 -6.09 -8.32
CA THR A 367 19.16 -6.82 -9.52
C THR A 367 18.30 -6.48 -10.74
N MET A 368 16.98 -6.34 -10.59
CA MET A 368 16.11 -5.86 -11.66
C MET A 368 16.49 -4.44 -12.10
N LYS A 369 16.71 -3.52 -11.16
CA LYS A 369 17.12 -2.14 -11.46
C LYS A 369 18.48 -2.05 -12.14
N VAL A 370 19.45 -2.87 -11.72
CA VAL A 370 20.76 -2.97 -12.40
C VAL A 370 20.60 -3.51 -13.81
N ASN A 371 19.79 -4.55 -14.03
CA ASN A 371 19.53 -5.08 -15.38
C ASN A 371 18.81 -4.07 -16.29
N GLU A 372 17.89 -3.26 -15.74
CA GLU A 372 17.23 -2.17 -16.47
C GLU A 372 18.22 -1.06 -16.85
N GLN A 373 19.07 -0.64 -15.90
CA GLN A 373 20.15 0.31 -16.15
C GLN A 373 21.15 -0.22 -17.19
N GLN A 374 21.53 -1.49 -17.13
CA GLN A 374 22.45 -2.11 -18.10
C GLN A 374 21.84 -2.13 -19.51
N LYS A 375 20.54 -2.43 -19.65
CA LYS A 375 19.82 -2.32 -20.92
C LYS A 375 19.75 -0.88 -21.42
N LEU A 376 19.49 0.08 -20.55
CA LEU A 376 19.46 1.50 -20.91
C LEU A 376 20.85 1.99 -21.37
N ILE A 377 21.92 1.58 -20.69
CA ILE A 377 23.30 1.86 -21.09
C ILE A 377 23.58 1.24 -22.46
N SER A 378 23.25 -0.03 -22.69
CA SER A 378 23.46 -0.68 -23.99
C SER A 378 22.70 0.00 -25.14
N ILE A 379 21.49 0.51 -24.90
CA ILE A 379 20.74 1.29 -25.89
C ILE A 379 21.43 2.64 -26.14
N LEU A 380 21.87 3.33 -25.08
CA LEU A 380 22.60 4.60 -25.21
C LEU A 380 23.96 4.41 -25.91
N GLU A 381 24.67 3.31 -25.66
CA GLU A 381 25.91 2.96 -26.34
C GLU A 381 25.69 2.68 -27.83
N ASP A 382 24.63 1.96 -28.21
CA ASP A 382 24.26 1.70 -29.60
C ASP A 382 23.82 2.99 -30.33
N ASP A 383 23.06 3.86 -29.66
CA ASP A 383 22.69 5.18 -30.18
C ASP A 383 23.90 6.12 -30.32
N ILE A 384 24.85 6.08 -29.36
CA ILE A 384 26.13 6.81 -29.45
C ILE A 384 26.99 6.24 -30.58
N LEU A 385 27.05 4.92 -30.78
CA LEU A 385 27.80 4.30 -31.88
C LEU A 385 27.26 4.74 -33.25
N LYS A 386 25.93 4.75 -33.41
CA LYS A 386 25.25 5.26 -34.62
C LYS A 386 25.55 6.74 -34.86
N GLY A 387 25.64 7.55 -33.80
CA GLY A 387 26.05 8.95 -33.89
C GLY A 387 27.54 9.15 -34.22
N TYR A 388 28.43 8.32 -33.67
CA TYR A 388 29.88 8.46 -33.84
C TYR A 388 30.37 8.07 -35.24
N ASN A 389 29.66 7.19 -35.94
CA ASN A 389 29.98 6.81 -37.33
C ASN A 389 29.82 7.98 -38.35
N SER A 390 29.39 9.17 -37.92
CA SER A 390 29.33 10.39 -38.74
C SER A 390 30.14 11.56 -38.15
N SER A 391 30.89 11.34 -37.07
CA SER A 391 31.48 12.42 -36.26
C SER A 391 32.95 12.75 -36.59
N ASP A 392 33.27 12.90 -37.88
CA ASP A 392 34.63 13.28 -38.33
C ASP A 392 34.61 14.52 -39.25
N ARG A 393 34.07 15.63 -38.71
CA ARG A 393 34.31 17.06 -39.04
C ARG A 393 33.28 17.97 -38.35
N LYS A 394 33.54 18.39 -37.10
CA LYS A 394 32.90 19.62 -36.58
C LYS A 394 33.75 20.35 -35.54
N GLY A 395 34.62 21.21 -36.03
CA GLY A 395 35.14 22.36 -35.27
C GLY A 395 34.46 23.63 -35.78
N SER A 396 34.02 24.50 -34.86
CA SER A 396 33.29 25.75 -35.10
C SER A 396 31.85 25.61 -35.64
N LEU A 397 30.88 25.83 -34.74
CA LEU A 397 29.81 26.82 -34.87
C LEU A 397 28.89 26.71 -33.65
N LEU A 398 29.21 27.49 -32.61
CA LEU A 398 28.38 27.71 -31.42
C LEU A 398 28.16 29.23 -31.33
N ASN A 399 27.16 29.70 -32.08
CA ASN A 399 26.47 30.98 -31.94
C ASN A 399 25.40 31.05 -33.03
N ASP A 400 24.20 30.57 -32.72
CA ASP A 400 22.95 31.28 -33.02
C ASP A 400 21.80 30.55 -32.31
N TRP A 401 21.36 31.14 -31.20
CA TRP A 401 20.11 30.83 -30.53
C TRP A 401 19.48 32.19 -30.22
N ASP A 402 18.66 32.69 -31.13
CA ASP A 402 17.70 33.72 -30.79
C ASP A 402 16.31 33.38 -31.35
N MET A 403 15.29 33.79 -30.61
CA MET A 403 13.89 33.52 -30.90
C MET A 403 13.36 34.50 -31.95
N ASN A 404 12.52 34.02 -32.87
CA ASN A 404 11.21 34.64 -33.00
C ASN A 404 10.17 33.78 -33.71
N ASP A 405 8.94 33.94 -33.22
CA ASP A 405 7.66 33.57 -33.84
C ASP A 405 7.27 34.63 -34.90
N ILE A 406 6.14 34.41 -35.60
CA ILE A 406 5.50 35.18 -36.68
C ILE A 406 5.81 34.63 -38.08
N GLY A 407 4.80 34.02 -38.70
CA GLY A 407 4.84 33.59 -40.09
C GLY A 407 4.37 34.66 -41.09
N THR A 408 4.67 34.44 -42.36
CA THR A 408 3.91 34.88 -43.55
C THR A 408 4.43 34.07 -44.76
N GLU A 409 3.56 33.79 -45.73
CA GLU A 409 3.85 33.01 -46.95
C GLU A 409 4.74 33.78 -47.95
N ALA A 410 5.50 33.07 -48.81
CA ALA A 410 5.45 33.21 -50.28
C ALA A 410 6.57 32.48 -51.07
N SER A 411 6.15 31.84 -52.17
CA SER A 411 6.85 31.68 -53.46
C SER A 411 8.01 30.68 -53.66
N GLU A 412 7.93 30.00 -54.81
CA GLU A 412 8.88 29.04 -55.37
C GLU A 412 10.12 29.71 -56.01
N GLY A 413 11.18 28.93 -56.29
CA GLY A 413 12.19 29.30 -57.30
C GLY A 413 13.59 28.69 -57.17
N THR A 414 13.74 27.40 -57.52
CA THR A 414 15.00 26.76 -58.02
C THR A 414 16.37 27.16 -57.43
N ASP A 415 17.04 26.24 -56.72
CA ASP A 415 18.38 25.78 -57.18
C ASP A 415 18.77 24.37 -56.66
N LEU A 416 19.45 23.60 -57.50
CA LEU A 416 19.87 22.21 -57.28
C LEU A 416 21.22 22.13 -56.55
N ARG A 417 21.24 22.35 -55.22
CA ARG A 417 22.39 21.95 -54.36
C ARG A 417 22.21 21.92 -52.83
N HIS A 418 20.99 22.07 -52.29
CA HIS A 418 20.76 22.22 -50.83
C HIS A 418 19.97 21.07 -50.15
N VAL A 419 20.01 19.85 -50.69
CA VAL A 419 19.10 18.76 -50.24
C VAL A 419 19.55 18.04 -48.95
N SER A 420 20.84 18.10 -48.58
CA SER A 420 21.36 17.33 -47.43
C SER A 420 21.19 18.03 -46.06
N VAL A 421 21.24 19.37 -46.00
CA VAL A 421 21.26 20.10 -44.73
C VAL A 421 19.90 20.08 -44.02
N ASP A 422 18.80 20.28 -44.76
CA ASP A 422 17.46 20.28 -44.19
C ASP A 422 17.01 18.88 -43.74
N GLN A 423 17.51 17.82 -44.38
CA GLN A 423 17.24 16.45 -43.97
C GLN A 423 17.87 16.13 -42.60
N ASP A 424 19.07 16.65 -42.32
CA ASP A 424 19.73 16.49 -41.02
C ASP A 424 19.11 17.37 -39.93
N GLN A 425 18.68 18.60 -40.26
CA GLN A 425 17.90 19.43 -39.31
C GLN A 425 16.54 18.80 -38.99
N SER A 426 15.84 18.29 -40.01
CA SER A 426 14.60 17.51 -39.85
C SER A 426 14.82 16.26 -39.00
N SER A 427 15.96 15.58 -39.17
CA SER A 427 16.37 14.42 -38.36
C SER A 427 16.61 14.79 -36.90
N MET A 428 17.37 15.87 -36.65
CA MET A 428 17.62 16.37 -35.29
C MET A 428 16.34 16.84 -34.59
N LEU A 429 15.45 17.54 -35.28
CA LEU A 429 14.13 17.92 -34.77
C LEU A 429 13.25 16.70 -34.46
N LYS A 430 13.29 15.64 -35.28
CA LYS A 430 12.62 14.36 -34.97
C LYS A 430 13.22 13.68 -33.73
N VAL A 431 14.54 13.70 -33.55
CA VAL A 431 15.19 13.17 -32.34
C VAL A 431 14.77 13.97 -31.10
N ILE A 432 14.75 15.30 -31.18
CA ILE A 432 14.29 16.16 -30.07
C ILE A 432 12.80 15.95 -29.77
N CYS A 433 11.95 15.80 -30.79
CA CYS A 433 10.54 15.46 -30.60
C CYS A 433 10.38 14.09 -29.92
N ASN A 434 11.07 13.05 -30.41
CA ASN A 434 11.03 11.71 -29.81
C ASN A 434 11.54 11.70 -28.37
N GLN A 435 12.60 12.46 -28.06
CA GLN A 435 13.10 12.62 -26.69
C GLN A 435 12.08 13.36 -25.80
N ARG A 436 11.55 14.50 -26.25
CA ARG A 436 10.49 15.27 -25.57
C ARG A 436 9.26 14.41 -25.29
N ASP A 437 8.84 13.61 -26.26
CA ASP A 437 7.63 12.81 -26.17
C ASP A 437 7.86 11.57 -25.27
N ARG A 438 9.07 10.99 -25.28
CA ARG A 438 9.50 10.01 -24.26
C ARG A 438 9.55 10.60 -22.85
N PHE A 439 10.01 11.85 -22.68
CA PHE A 439 9.96 12.56 -21.40
C PHE A 439 8.51 12.87 -20.97
N ARG A 440 7.61 13.25 -21.90
CA ARG A 440 6.18 13.41 -21.61
C ARG A 440 5.49 12.11 -21.20
N THR A 441 5.85 10.99 -21.82
CA THR A 441 5.31 9.68 -21.43
C THR A 441 5.81 9.29 -20.05
N ARG A 442 7.12 9.40 -19.76
CA ARG A 442 7.66 9.20 -18.41
C ARG A 442 7.07 10.13 -17.35
N LEU A 443 6.78 11.39 -17.71
CA LEU A 443 6.13 12.33 -16.80
C LEU A 443 4.69 11.89 -16.49
N ARG A 444 3.92 11.47 -17.50
CA ARG A 444 2.55 10.93 -17.31
C ARG A 444 2.55 9.65 -16.49
N GLU A 445 3.47 8.72 -16.75
CA GLU A 445 3.68 7.49 -15.97
C GLU A 445 3.97 7.82 -14.50
N ALA A 446 4.92 8.72 -14.23
CA ALA A 446 5.26 9.15 -12.88
C ALA A 446 4.11 9.92 -12.18
N GLU A 447 3.35 10.73 -12.90
CA GLU A 447 2.15 11.40 -12.39
C GLU A 447 1.05 10.40 -12.01
N GLU A 448 0.87 9.33 -12.81
CA GLU A 448 -0.07 8.25 -12.52
C GLU A 448 0.39 7.37 -11.35
N GLU A 449 1.68 7.02 -11.27
CA GLU A 449 2.25 6.35 -10.09
C GLU A 449 2.05 7.20 -8.82
N VAL A 450 2.29 8.51 -8.88
CA VAL A 450 2.04 9.43 -7.76
C VAL A 450 0.55 9.50 -7.42
N ARG A 451 -0.36 9.42 -8.39
CA ARG A 451 -1.81 9.34 -8.14
C ARG A 451 -2.18 8.04 -7.42
N LEU A 452 -1.71 6.90 -7.90
CA LEU A 452 -1.96 5.58 -7.31
C LEU A 452 -1.36 5.45 -5.91
N LEU A 453 -0.16 5.97 -5.68
CA LEU A 453 0.46 6.02 -4.35
C LEU A 453 -0.32 6.92 -3.38
N LYS A 454 -0.83 8.07 -3.83
CA LYS A 454 -1.70 8.92 -3.01
C LYS A 454 -3.01 8.22 -2.63
N GLU A 455 -3.63 7.52 -3.57
CA GLU A 455 -4.84 6.73 -3.34
C GLU A 455 -4.59 5.60 -2.34
N LYS A 456 -3.52 4.81 -2.53
CA LYS A 456 -3.11 3.76 -1.60
C LYS A 456 -2.79 4.29 -0.20
N VAL A 457 -2.16 5.46 -0.09
CA VAL A 457 -1.92 6.16 1.18
C VAL A 457 -3.22 6.65 1.82
N SER A 458 -4.26 6.99 1.04
CA SER A 458 -5.59 7.31 1.58
C SER A 458 -6.26 6.05 2.14
N LEU A 459 -6.34 4.98 1.36
CA LEU A 459 -6.95 3.71 1.77
C LEU A 459 -6.29 3.13 3.03
N LEU A 460 -4.96 3.15 3.11
CA LEU A 460 -4.23 2.70 4.29
C LEU A 460 -4.43 3.60 5.52
N LYS A 461 -4.72 4.90 5.33
CA LYS A 461 -5.11 5.79 6.44
C LYS A 461 -6.51 5.48 6.94
N ASP A 462 -7.45 5.26 6.02
CA ASP A 462 -8.85 4.94 6.38
C ASP A 462 -8.94 3.58 7.09
N GLU A 463 -8.17 2.59 6.63
CA GLU A 463 -8.01 1.29 7.30
C GLU A 463 -7.33 1.40 8.67
N LEU A 464 -6.31 2.26 8.80
CA LEU A 464 -5.66 2.55 10.08
C LEU A 464 -6.61 3.23 11.07
N GLU A 465 -7.41 4.21 10.65
CA GLU A 465 -8.41 4.85 11.51
C GLU A 465 -9.54 3.89 11.90
N LYS A 466 -10.02 3.07 10.96
CA LYS A 466 -10.98 1.98 11.26
C LYS A 466 -10.43 1.02 12.31
N THR A 467 -9.19 0.57 12.13
CA THR A 467 -8.51 -0.36 13.06
C THR A 467 -8.31 0.29 14.43
N LYS A 468 -7.94 1.58 14.51
CA LYS A 468 -7.89 2.32 15.78
C LYS A 468 -9.26 2.39 16.46
N ALA A 469 -10.32 2.71 15.73
CA ALA A 469 -11.67 2.79 16.28
C ALA A 469 -12.15 1.43 16.80
N ASP A 470 -11.86 0.34 16.09
CA ASP A 470 -12.21 -1.01 16.52
C ASP A 470 -11.35 -1.49 17.71
N ASN A 471 -10.07 -1.08 17.79
CA ASN A 471 -9.23 -1.29 18.97
C ASN A 471 -9.74 -0.53 20.22
N VAL A 472 -10.21 0.70 20.08
CA VAL A 472 -10.83 1.47 21.18
C VAL A 472 -12.12 0.81 21.66
N LYS A 473 -12.97 0.31 20.74
CA LYS A 473 -14.17 -0.47 21.09
C LYS A 473 -13.80 -1.79 21.78
N LEU A 474 -12.74 -2.47 21.34
CA LEU A 474 -12.27 -3.71 21.94
C LEU A 474 -11.75 -3.47 23.36
N TYR A 475 -10.99 -2.39 23.58
CA TYR A 475 -10.58 -1.96 24.92
C TYR A 475 -11.78 -1.71 25.84
N GLY A 476 -12.81 -1.01 25.33
CA GLY A 476 -14.07 -0.83 26.07
C GLY A 476 -14.79 -2.12 26.44
N LYS A 477 -14.82 -3.11 25.53
CA LYS A 477 -15.38 -4.45 25.80
C LYS A 477 -14.56 -5.22 26.84
N ILE A 478 -13.23 -5.20 26.73
CA ILE A 478 -12.33 -5.85 27.70
C ILE A 478 -12.55 -5.24 29.08
N ARG A 479 -12.56 -3.91 29.19
CA ARG A 479 -12.84 -3.19 30.44
C ARG A 479 -14.21 -3.54 31.01
N TYR A 480 -15.27 -3.55 30.20
CA TYR A 480 -16.61 -3.93 30.65
C TYR A 480 -16.67 -5.37 31.20
N VAL A 481 -16.01 -6.33 30.54
CA VAL A 481 -15.90 -7.71 31.03
C VAL A 481 -15.05 -7.79 32.29
N GLN A 482 -13.97 -7.01 32.39
CA GLN A 482 -13.10 -6.95 33.55
C GLN A 482 -13.84 -6.36 34.77
N ASP A 483 -14.55 -5.24 34.61
CA ASP A 483 -15.39 -4.62 35.64
C ASP A 483 -16.51 -5.58 36.08
N TYR A 484 -17.22 -6.23 35.13
CA TYR A 484 -18.27 -7.22 35.44
C TYR A 484 -17.74 -8.48 36.12
N SER A 485 -16.53 -8.96 35.76
CA SER A 485 -15.89 -10.10 36.43
C SER A 485 -15.42 -9.74 37.85
N GLN A 486 -14.92 -8.51 38.06
CA GLN A 486 -14.62 -8.00 39.40
C GLN A 486 -15.89 -7.87 40.25
N GLU A 487 -17.00 -7.39 39.69
CA GLU A 487 -18.28 -7.26 40.42
C GLU A 487 -18.80 -8.64 40.91
N ASN A 488 -18.65 -9.69 40.10
CA ASN A 488 -18.96 -11.07 40.51
C ASN A 488 -18.02 -11.64 41.59
N LEU A 489 -16.84 -11.05 41.81
CA LEU A 489 -15.87 -11.46 42.84
C LEU A 489 -16.07 -10.75 44.20
N VAL A 490 -16.93 -9.73 44.29
CA VAL A 490 -17.11 -8.92 45.53
C VAL A 490 -17.87 -9.66 46.65
N SER A 491 -18.52 -10.80 46.38
CA SER A 491 -19.25 -11.56 47.42
C SER A 491 -18.40 -12.47 48.32
N ARG A 492 -17.06 -12.41 48.29
CA ARG A 492 -16.21 -13.30 49.11
C ARG A 492 -14.91 -12.68 49.66
N GLY A 493 -15.02 -12.02 50.82
CA GLY A 493 -13.91 -11.85 51.78
C GLY A 493 -12.96 -10.67 51.54
N PRO A 494 -12.14 -10.29 52.54
CA PRO A 494 -11.38 -9.04 52.53
C PRO A 494 -10.07 -9.12 51.72
N LYS A 495 -9.76 -7.98 51.09
CA LYS A 495 -8.61 -7.75 50.20
C LYS A 495 -7.26 -8.21 50.78
N LYS A 496 -6.53 -9.02 50.02
CA LYS A 496 -5.06 -8.96 49.99
C LYS A 496 -4.62 -8.32 48.68
N TYR A 497 -3.59 -7.47 48.77
CA TYR A 497 -2.91 -6.92 47.61
C TYR A 497 -2.25 -8.08 46.84
N ALA A 498 -2.66 -8.29 45.60
CA ALA A 498 -1.85 -8.98 44.60
C ALA A 498 -1.10 -7.89 43.83
N GLU A 499 0.22 -7.88 43.94
CA GLU A 499 1.06 -7.05 43.07
C GLU A 499 1.03 -7.59 41.64
N ASP A 500 0.91 -6.70 40.66
CA ASP A 500 0.93 -7.03 39.24
C ASP A 500 2.32 -7.53 38.81
N ILE A 501 2.50 -8.86 38.77
CA ILE A 501 3.69 -9.50 38.19
C ILE A 501 3.36 -10.00 36.77
N GLU A 502 2.87 -9.13 35.87
CA GLU A 502 2.87 -9.38 34.41
C GLU A 502 2.52 -8.13 33.54
N SER A 503 3.34 -7.08 33.54
CA SER A 503 3.10 -5.92 32.64
C SER A 503 4.35 -5.26 32.03
N GLY A 504 5.42 -6.03 31.82
CA GLY A 504 6.71 -5.53 31.32
C GLY A 504 6.76 -5.06 29.86
N PHE A 505 5.73 -5.32 29.03
CA PHE A 505 5.77 -5.00 27.59
C PHE A 505 4.42 -4.54 26.97
N GLY A 506 3.28 -4.71 27.65
CA GLY A 506 1.96 -4.31 27.11
C GLY A 506 1.52 -2.86 27.43
N SER A 507 2.10 -2.26 28.47
CA SER A 507 1.61 -1.04 29.12
C SER A 507 1.45 0.17 28.18
N ASP A 508 2.41 0.42 27.28
CA ASP A 508 2.38 1.63 26.41
C ASP A 508 1.25 1.58 25.35
N VAL A 509 0.99 0.40 24.78
CA VAL A 509 -0.06 0.23 23.77
C VAL A 509 -1.43 0.28 24.44
N GLU A 510 -1.58 -0.38 25.59
CA GLU A 510 -2.81 -0.34 26.36
C GLU A 510 -3.10 1.08 26.87
N SER A 511 -2.12 1.76 27.48
CA SER A 511 -2.26 3.14 27.97
C SER A 511 -2.67 4.12 26.88
N LYS A 512 -2.22 3.91 25.64
CA LYS A 512 -2.61 4.72 24.48
C LYS A 512 -4.09 4.56 24.13
N TYR A 513 -4.59 3.33 24.05
CA TYR A 513 -6.01 3.07 23.75
C TYR A 513 -6.92 3.37 24.93
N LYS A 514 -6.46 3.12 26.17
CA LYS A 514 -7.10 3.57 27.41
C LYS A 514 -7.35 5.07 27.40
N LYS A 515 -6.33 5.87 27.08
CA LYS A 515 -6.45 7.32 27.01
C LYS A 515 -7.43 7.76 25.92
N MET A 516 -7.39 7.16 24.73
CA MET A 516 -8.37 7.46 23.66
C MET A 516 -9.81 7.13 24.11
N TYR A 517 -10.02 6.00 24.77
CA TYR A 517 -11.31 5.59 25.33
C TYR A 517 -11.81 6.55 26.42
N GLU A 518 -10.94 6.97 27.34
CA GLU A 518 -11.28 7.91 28.43
C GLU A 518 -11.54 9.34 27.90
N ASP A 519 -10.80 9.78 26.89
CA ASP A 519 -11.00 11.08 26.21
C ASP A 519 -12.34 11.11 25.42
N ASP A 520 -12.76 10.00 24.80
CA ASP A 520 -14.03 9.88 24.06
C ASP A 520 -15.26 9.72 24.97
N ILE A 521 -15.12 9.07 26.13
CA ILE A 521 -16.23 8.85 27.08
C ILE A 521 -16.46 10.02 28.03
N ASN A 522 -15.44 10.83 28.33
CA ASN A 522 -15.58 11.94 29.26
C ASN A 522 -16.29 13.15 28.62
N PRO A 523 -17.55 13.46 28.98
CA PRO A 523 -18.30 14.55 28.36
C PRO A 523 -17.67 15.93 28.61
N PHE A 524 -16.92 16.09 29.71
CA PHE A 524 -16.19 17.32 30.02
C PHE A 524 -14.88 17.45 29.24
N ALA A 525 -14.25 16.34 28.84
CA ALA A 525 -13.10 16.36 27.93
C ALA A 525 -13.53 16.78 26.52
N ALA A 526 -14.62 16.19 26.01
CA ALA A 526 -15.24 16.59 24.74
C ALA A 526 -15.70 18.06 24.76
N PHE A 527 -16.37 18.50 25.84
CA PHE A 527 -16.82 19.88 26.00
C PHE A 527 -15.65 20.87 26.08
N SER A 528 -14.64 20.64 26.93
CA SER A 528 -13.48 21.53 27.07
C SER A 528 -12.57 21.55 25.83
N LYS A 529 -12.55 20.48 25.02
CA LYS A 529 -11.96 20.49 23.67
C LYS A 529 -12.76 21.39 22.73
N LYS A 530 -14.08 21.20 22.65
CA LYS A 530 -14.99 22.00 21.83
C LYS A 530 -14.98 23.49 22.20
N GLU A 531 -14.90 23.84 23.48
CA GLU A 531 -14.77 25.22 23.96
C GLU A 531 -13.43 25.84 23.54
N ARG A 532 -12.31 25.12 23.71
CA ARG A 532 -10.99 25.59 23.27
C ARG A 532 -10.93 25.80 21.75
N ASP A 533 -11.53 24.90 20.98
CA ASP A 533 -11.61 25.00 19.52
C ASP A 533 -12.51 26.17 19.11
N GLN A 534 -13.63 26.40 19.81
CA GLN A 534 -14.49 27.56 19.60
C GLN A 534 -13.76 28.87 19.90
N ARG A 535 -13.09 29.00 21.05
CA ARG A 535 -12.28 30.20 21.36
C ARG A 535 -11.15 30.40 20.33
N TYR A 536 -10.51 29.33 19.84
CA TYR A 536 -9.52 29.43 18.76
C TYR A 536 -10.13 29.84 17.41
N ARG A 537 -11.41 29.53 17.16
CA ARG A 537 -12.16 30.06 16.00
C ARG A 537 -12.49 31.55 16.16
N GLU A 538 -12.85 31.98 17.37
CA GLU A 538 -13.17 33.37 17.75
C GLU A 538 -11.95 34.32 17.80
N LEU A 539 -10.71 33.80 17.96
CA LEU A 539 -9.48 34.60 17.87
C LEU A 539 -9.35 35.35 16.53
N GLY A 540 -8.79 36.56 16.54
CA GLY A 540 -8.46 37.29 15.32
C GLY A 540 -7.33 36.62 14.53
N ILE A 541 -7.21 36.90 13.22
CA ILE A 541 -6.16 36.31 12.35
C ILE A 541 -4.76 36.58 12.93
N ARG A 542 -4.53 37.79 13.48
CA ARG A 542 -3.26 38.17 14.13
C ARG A 542 -2.97 37.31 15.36
N ASP A 543 -3.96 37.10 16.22
CA ASP A 543 -3.82 36.29 17.43
C ASP A 543 -3.61 34.82 17.11
N LYS A 544 -4.24 34.28 16.05
CA LYS A 544 -3.99 32.92 15.56
C LYS A 544 -2.56 32.76 15.07
N ILE A 545 -2.00 33.74 14.36
CA ILE A 545 -0.59 33.73 13.95
C ILE A 545 0.31 33.75 15.19
N THR A 546 0.14 34.73 16.10
CA THR A 546 0.93 34.84 17.34
C THR A 546 0.85 33.57 18.19
N LEU A 547 -0.33 32.96 18.34
CA LEU A 547 -0.53 31.76 19.16
C LEU A 547 0.01 30.49 18.48
N THR A 548 -0.01 30.43 17.14
CA THR A 548 0.58 29.33 16.37
C THR A 548 2.12 29.42 16.38
N SER A 549 2.67 30.62 16.15
CA SER A 549 4.11 30.89 16.29
C SER A 549 4.57 30.61 17.72
N GLY A 550 3.85 31.09 18.74
CA GLY A 550 4.15 30.80 20.15
C GLY A 550 4.17 29.30 20.46
N ARG A 551 3.15 28.55 20.02
CA ARG A 551 3.11 27.09 20.17
C ARG A 551 4.26 26.38 19.43
N PHE A 552 4.63 26.84 18.23
CA PHE A 552 5.75 26.27 17.48
C PHE A 552 7.09 26.51 18.19
N LEU A 553 7.33 27.75 18.63
CA LEU A 553 8.58 28.16 19.28
C LEU A 553 8.74 27.52 20.67
N LEU A 554 7.68 27.38 21.47
CA LEU A 554 7.75 26.73 22.79
C LEU A 554 7.67 25.19 22.70
N GLY A 555 6.88 24.64 21.78
CA GLY A 555 6.60 23.20 21.68
C GLY A 555 7.78 22.37 21.17
N ASN A 556 8.63 22.93 20.31
CA ASN A 556 9.77 22.21 19.75
C ASN A 556 11.07 22.53 20.52
N LYS A 557 11.78 21.51 21.03
CA LYS A 557 13.07 21.69 21.72
C LYS A 557 14.11 22.38 20.81
N TYR A 558 14.14 22.03 19.53
CA TYR A 558 15.10 22.58 18.57
C TYR A 558 14.80 24.05 18.25
N ALA A 559 13.52 24.45 18.19
CA ALA A 559 13.14 25.85 18.01
C ALA A 559 13.58 26.71 19.20
N ARG A 560 13.38 26.24 20.44
CA ARG A 560 13.88 26.93 21.65
C ARG A 560 15.40 27.11 21.62
N THR A 561 16.15 26.06 21.30
CA THR A 561 17.61 26.13 21.15
C THR A 561 18.05 27.09 20.05
N PHE A 562 17.36 27.09 18.90
CA PHE A 562 17.65 28.00 17.79
C PHE A 562 17.42 29.47 18.18
N ILE A 563 16.29 29.81 18.82
CA ILE A 563 16.00 31.18 19.28
C ILE A 563 17.05 31.65 20.30
N PHE A 564 17.48 30.76 21.21
CA PHE A 564 18.50 31.07 22.21
C PHE A 564 19.84 31.45 21.55
N PHE A 565 20.33 30.63 20.61
CA PHE A 565 21.56 30.93 19.87
C PHE A 565 21.40 32.12 18.90
N TYR A 566 20.23 32.30 18.29
CA TYR A 566 19.93 33.47 17.45
C TYR A 566 19.95 34.77 18.27
N SER A 567 19.36 34.76 19.48
CA SER A 567 19.42 35.89 20.41
C SER A 567 20.87 36.19 20.80
N ILE A 568 21.65 35.19 21.18
CA ILE A 568 23.08 35.35 21.52
C ILE A 568 23.87 35.90 20.31
N GLY A 569 23.66 35.35 19.11
CA GLY A 569 24.31 35.83 17.89
C GLY A 569 23.94 37.28 17.55
N LEU A 570 22.68 37.67 17.74
CA LEU A 570 22.23 39.05 17.53
C LEU A 570 22.81 40.00 18.59
N HIS A 571 22.91 39.60 19.85
CA HIS A 571 23.61 40.38 20.87
C HIS A 571 25.10 40.52 20.54
N LEU A 572 25.79 39.45 20.16
CA LEU A 572 27.19 39.50 19.72
C LEU A 572 27.39 40.41 18.50
N LEU A 573 26.46 40.40 17.54
CA LEU A 573 26.49 41.28 16.38
C LEU A 573 26.28 42.75 16.77
N VAL A 574 25.33 43.05 17.66
CA VAL A 574 25.15 44.40 18.20
C VAL A 574 26.38 44.87 18.97
N PHE A 575 26.97 44.02 19.82
CA PHE A 575 28.23 44.31 20.50
C PHE A 575 29.40 44.53 19.52
N ALA A 576 29.49 43.75 18.44
CA ALA A 576 30.51 43.91 17.41
C ALA A 576 30.33 45.21 16.60
N CYS A 577 29.08 45.60 16.30
CA CYS A 577 28.76 46.89 15.67
C CYS A 577 29.10 48.07 16.59
N LEU A 578 28.71 48.01 17.86
CA LEU A 578 29.05 49.03 18.86
C LEU A 578 30.56 49.12 19.08
N TYR A 579 31.25 47.98 19.15
CA TYR A 579 32.71 47.93 19.26
C TYR A 579 33.39 48.52 18.01
N ARG A 580 32.91 48.20 16.79
CA ARG A 580 33.40 48.81 15.55
C ARG A 580 33.17 50.32 15.51
N MET A 581 31.99 50.80 15.92
CA MET A 581 31.73 52.24 16.02
C MET A 581 32.62 52.91 17.07
N SER A 582 32.82 52.29 18.23
CA SER A 582 33.74 52.79 19.27
C SER A 582 35.19 52.81 18.79
N ALA A 583 35.64 51.79 18.05
CA ALA A 583 36.99 51.72 17.51
C ALA A 583 37.22 52.75 16.40
N LEU A 584 36.23 52.95 15.51
CA LEU A 584 36.26 54.02 14.50
C LEU A 584 36.28 55.40 15.15
N SER A 585 35.47 55.63 16.19
CA SER A 585 35.49 56.86 16.98
C SER A 585 36.86 57.10 17.62
N TYR A 586 37.46 56.07 18.23
CA TYR A 586 38.78 56.16 18.85
C TYR A 586 39.88 56.48 17.82
N ILE A 587 39.86 55.82 16.66
CA ILE A 587 40.79 56.09 15.55
C ILE A 587 40.62 57.51 15.03
N SER A 588 39.38 58.02 14.92
CA SER A 588 39.15 59.42 14.51
C SER A 588 39.79 60.41 15.49
N THR A 589 39.60 60.24 16.80
CA THR A 589 40.25 61.09 17.81
C THR A 589 41.78 60.95 17.82
N ALA A 590 42.31 59.74 17.58
CA ALA A 590 43.75 59.52 17.49
C ALA A 590 44.36 60.13 16.21
N GLN A 591 43.62 60.15 15.10
CA GLN A 591 44.02 60.88 13.90
C GLN A 591 44.02 62.38 14.14
N ASP A 592 43.00 62.96 14.79
CA ASP A 592 42.96 64.38 15.14
C ASP A 592 44.14 64.78 16.07
N GLU A 593 44.46 63.98 17.10
CA GLU A 593 45.66 64.25 17.92
C GLU A 593 46.96 64.16 17.11
N SER A 594 47.09 63.18 16.20
CA SER A 594 48.27 63.08 15.32
C SER A 594 48.37 64.25 14.34
N PHE A 595 47.25 64.77 13.86
CA PHE A 595 47.20 65.92 12.95
C PHE A 595 47.55 67.22 13.67
N LEU A 596 47.12 67.36 14.94
CA LEU A 596 47.53 68.46 15.81
C LEU A 596 49.04 68.41 16.15
N GLN A 597 49.62 67.23 16.35
CA GLN A 597 51.08 67.09 16.52
C GLN A 597 51.86 67.42 15.24
N LEU A 598 51.38 67.00 14.07
CA LEU A 598 52.03 67.29 12.78
C LEU A 598 51.89 68.78 12.38
N GLY A 599 50.76 69.41 12.69
CA GLY A 599 50.53 70.85 12.52
C GLY A 599 51.40 71.72 13.43
N ASN A 600 51.78 71.23 14.62
CA ASN A 600 52.70 71.95 15.51
C ASN A 600 54.17 71.86 15.09
N GLN A 601 54.58 70.88 14.28
CA GLN A 601 55.97 70.80 13.77
C GLN A 601 56.22 71.63 12.50
N THR A 602 55.19 72.17 11.86
CA THR A 602 55.31 72.98 10.62
C THR A 602 55.30 74.49 10.87
N ASN A 603 55.08 74.94 12.11
CA ASN A 603 55.19 76.35 12.50
C ASN A 603 56.64 76.73 12.88
N LEU A 604 57.51 76.82 11.87
CA LEU A 604 58.78 77.54 12.00
C LEU A 604 58.52 79.06 11.99
N PRO A 605 58.99 79.82 13.00
CA PRO A 605 58.67 81.24 13.11
C PRO A 605 59.49 82.10 12.14
N HIS A 606 58.81 82.85 11.26
CA HIS A 606 59.41 83.93 10.49
C HIS A 606 59.67 85.16 11.37
N THR A 607 60.95 85.46 11.70
CA THR A 607 61.36 86.82 12.11
C THR A 607 62.75 87.20 11.59
N SER A 608 62.77 88.09 10.61
CA SER A 608 63.69 89.25 10.47
C SER A 608 65.09 89.17 11.14
N LYS A 609 66.12 88.79 10.36
CA LYS A 609 67.14 89.71 9.84
C LYS A 609 68.10 89.03 8.86
#